data_AF-A0A7S4MFG7-F1
#
_entry.id   AF-A0A7S4MFG7-F1
#
_cell.length_a   1.000
_cell.length_b   1.000
_cell.length_c   1.000
_cell.angle_alpha   90.00
_cell.angle_beta   90.00
_cell.angle_gamma   90.00
#
_symmetry.space_group_name_H-M   'P 1'
#
loop_
_entity.id
_entity.type
_entity.pdbx_description
1 polymer ?
#
loop_
_entity_poly.entity_id
_entity_poly.type
_entity_poly.pdbx_seq_one_letter_code
_entity_poly.pdbx_strand_id
1 'polypeptide(L)'
;APWLSFAPGTYIKANATQPDAMTASTAFNVTDWQLSPEFPPDKEEFWHYPPEKDGWCAVHRALKGEIHMFAEAFDAIKSRGAGLREWEVKGIQTAFAGHFEHVHWHHHDEDDSFVPFMKTRVKYPEKLEADHPTIEAQCDMVKAMIEALKEGDKVDEIIVGWKKYSDMICPHMDEEEMTALLLLRAYFKPADLKPVIEYIMQNGPNIETGSCIYFMGVEDFRRDFMKQEGIPFFVWHIDFQFRLREFKERVVKHIEALKTGEEPTEAPS
;
A
#
# COMPACT_ATOMS: atom_id res chain seq x y z
N ALA A 1 12.41 5.85 -35.18
CA ALA A 1 13.05 5.59 -33.88
C ALA A 1 12.21 4.54 -33.18
N PRO A 2 12.76 3.37 -32.80
CA PRO A 2 11.94 2.30 -32.27
C PRO A 2 11.59 2.61 -30.81
N TRP A 3 10.29 2.68 -30.55
CA TRP A 3 9.67 2.84 -29.26
C TRP A 3 9.82 1.55 -28.44
N LEU A 4 10.34 1.67 -27.22
CA LEU A 4 10.35 0.59 -26.24
C LEU A 4 8.92 0.36 -25.75
N SER A 5 8.33 -0.73 -26.21
CA SER A 5 7.17 -1.36 -25.61
C SER A 5 7.58 -1.93 -24.25
N PHE A 6 7.17 -1.29 -23.15
CA PHE A 6 7.26 -1.88 -21.81
C PHE A 6 6.11 -2.86 -21.63
N ALA A 7 6.45 -4.13 -21.40
CA ALA A 7 5.47 -5.12 -20.98
C ALA A 7 5.05 -4.85 -19.52
N PRO A 8 3.76 -4.92 -19.19
CA PRO A 8 3.33 -4.92 -17.80
C PRO A 8 3.83 -6.22 -17.16
N GLY A 9 4.83 -6.11 -16.29
CA GLY A 9 5.43 -7.27 -15.62
C GLY A 9 6.89 -7.14 -15.21
N THR A 10 7.60 -6.09 -15.61
CA THR A 10 8.92 -5.78 -15.03
C THR A 10 8.75 -4.93 -13.78
N TYR A 11 8.53 -5.59 -12.64
CA TYR A 11 8.81 -4.96 -11.35
C TYR A 11 10.24 -4.45 -11.38
N ILE A 12 10.40 -3.14 -11.27
CA ILE A 12 11.70 -2.53 -11.02
C ILE A 12 12.17 -3.14 -9.71
N LYS A 13 13.16 -4.05 -9.77
CA LYS A 13 14.06 -4.23 -8.64
C LYS A 13 14.66 -2.85 -8.41
N ALA A 14 14.14 -2.14 -7.41
CA ALA A 14 14.79 -0.93 -6.94
C ALA A 14 16.22 -1.36 -6.60
N ASN A 15 17.18 -0.97 -7.44
CA ASN A 15 18.58 -1.01 -7.07
C ASN A 15 18.73 0.07 -6.01
N ALA A 16 18.41 -0.29 -4.77
CA ALA A 16 18.85 0.42 -3.59
C ALA A 16 20.38 0.32 -3.61
N THR A 17 21.03 1.31 -4.20
CA THR A 17 22.41 1.63 -3.89
C THR A 17 22.44 1.89 -2.40
N GLN A 18 22.90 0.90 -1.63
CA GLN A 18 23.09 1.02 -0.19
C GLN A 18 23.98 2.24 0.08
N PRO A 19 23.52 3.22 0.86
CA PRO A 19 24.41 4.25 1.34
C PRO A 19 25.47 3.63 2.26
N ASP A 20 26.70 4.11 2.09
CA ASP A 20 27.89 3.70 2.80
C ASP A 20 27.71 3.65 4.33
N ALA A 21 28.24 2.57 4.91
CA ALA A 21 28.69 2.43 6.29
C ALA A 21 27.76 2.95 7.40
N MET A 22 26.68 2.22 7.68
CA MET A 22 26.07 2.25 9.01
C MET A 22 27.02 1.60 10.02
N THR A 23 27.48 2.44 10.95
CA THR A 23 27.99 2.05 12.28
C THR A 23 27.20 0.88 12.83
N ALA A 24 27.88 -0.11 13.41
CA ALA A 24 27.32 -1.35 13.96
C ALA A 24 25.91 -1.15 14.54
N SER A 25 24.90 -1.42 13.71
CA SER A 25 23.50 -1.42 14.13
C SER A 25 23.40 -2.49 15.21
N THR A 26 23.00 -2.08 16.42
CA THR A 26 22.63 -3.03 17.46
C THR A 26 21.56 -3.93 16.87
N ALA A 27 21.89 -5.21 16.67
CA ALA A 27 20.97 -6.17 16.07
C ALA A 27 19.61 -6.08 16.77
N PHE A 28 18.54 -5.93 15.99
CA PHE A 28 17.18 -5.83 16.50
C PHE A 28 16.89 -7.02 17.44
N ASN A 29 16.66 -6.74 18.71
CA ASN A 29 16.44 -7.75 19.74
C ASN A 29 14.98 -7.72 20.19
N VAL A 30 14.19 -8.69 19.72
CA VAL A 30 12.76 -8.82 20.04
C VAL A 30 12.47 -8.87 21.54
N THR A 31 13.42 -9.31 22.38
CA THR A 31 13.22 -9.39 23.84
C THR A 31 13.17 -8.02 24.53
N ASP A 32 13.76 -6.98 23.93
CA ASP A 32 13.70 -5.61 24.48
C ASP A 32 12.25 -5.07 24.48
N TRP A 33 11.43 -5.60 23.57
CA TRP A 33 10.04 -5.25 23.33
C TRP A 33 9.05 -6.17 24.08
N GLN A 34 9.55 -7.12 24.88
CA GLN A 34 8.70 -8.03 25.64
C GLN A 34 7.89 -7.27 26.69
N LEU A 35 6.56 -7.42 26.69
CA LEU A 35 5.68 -6.83 27.71
C LEU A 35 5.73 -7.61 29.03
N SER A 36 5.71 -8.95 28.96
CA SER A 36 5.70 -9.86 30.11
C SER A 36 6.46 -11.15 29.79
N PRO A 37 7.18 -11.75 30.77
CA PRO A 37 7.80 -13.08 30.62
C PRO A 37 6.82 -14.20 30.23
N GLU A 38 5.52 -14.02 30.49
CA GLU A 38 4.46 -14.98 30.11
C GLU A 38 4.25 -15.08 28.60
N PHE A 39 4.70 -14.07 27.84
CA PHE A 39 4.65 -14.04 26.39
C PHE A 39 6.09 -14.07 25.85
N PRO A 40 6.75 -15.23 25.76
CA PRO A 40 8.08 -15.31 25.16
C PRO A 40 8.05 -15.10 23.63
N PRO A 41 9.12 -14.55 23.02
CA PRO A 41 9.24 -14.35 21.58
C PRO A 41 9.65 -15.65 20.85
N ASP A 42 8.85 -16.69 20.98
CA ASP A 42 9.12 -18.05 20.44
C ASP A 42 8.10 -18.47 19.36
N LYS A 43 7.39 -17.51 18.76
CA LYS A 43 6.30 -17.81 17.82
C LYS A 43 6.71 -17.79 16.33
N GLU A 44 7.92 -17.37 16.00
CA GLU A 44 8.40 -17.27 14.61
C GLU A 44 8.30 -18.61 13.86
N GLU A 45 8.57 -19.74 14.50
CA GLU A 45 8.53 -21.07 13.87
C GLU A 45 7.12 -21.51 13.40
N PHE A 46 6.07 -20.85 13.91
CA PHE A 46 4.69 -21.12 13.50
C PHE A 46 4.32 -20.43 12.18
N TRP A 47 5.18 -19.55 11.66
CA TRP A 47 4.99 -18.87 10.39
C TRP A 47 5.68 -19.66 9.27
N HIS A 48 4.90 -20.19 8.34
CA HIS A 48 5.40 -21.10 7.30
C HIS A 48 5.91 -20.40 6.03
N TYR A 49 6.02 -19.08 6.10
CA TYR A 49 6.49 -18.21 5.02
C TYR A 49 7.35 -17.08 5.62
N PRO A 50 8.28 -16.54 4.83
CA PRO A 50 9.13 -15.44 5.30
C PRO A 50 8.31 -14.13 5.42
N PRO A 51 8.75 -13.17 6.26
CA PRO A 51 8.00 -11.93 6.53
C PRO A 51 7.56 -11.18 5.27
N GLU A 52 8.37 -11.16 4.21
CA GLU A 52 8.10 -10.39 2.98
C GLU A 52 6.91 -10.93 2.16
N LYS A 53 6.40 -12.11 2.53
CA LYS A 53 5.19 -12.74 1.97
C LYS A 53 3.95 -12.58 2.87
N ASP A 54 4.07 -11.85 3.97
CA ASP A 54 2.95 -11.54 4.83
C ASP A 54 1.92 -10.63 4.11
N GLY A 55 0.65 -10.74 4.49
CA GLY A 55 -0.41 -9.88 3.98
C GLY A 55 -0.15 -8.41 4.27
N TRP A 56 0.42 -8.08 5.43
CA TRP A 56 0.81 -6.72 5.79
C TRP A 56 1.81 -6.13 4.78
N CYS A 57 2.89 -6.86 4.47
CA CYS A 57 3.84 -6.48 3.42
C CYS A 57 3.19 -6.38 2.03
N ALA A 58 2.15 -7.17 1.73
CA ALA A 58 1.44 -7.10 0.46
C ALA A 58 0.65 -5.78 0.32
N VAL A 59 -0.01 -5.33 1.40
CA VAL A 59 -0.71 -4.04 1.47
C VAL A 59 0.28 -2.88 1.33
N HIS A 60 1.39 -2.91 2.06
CA HIS A 60 2.43 -1.87 1.95
C HIS A 60 3.02 -1.79 0.55
N ARG A 61 3.31 -2.95 -0.07
CA ARG A 61 3.76 -3.00 -1.47
C ARG A 61 2.74 -2.38 -2.42
N ALA A 62 1.47 -2.61 -2.18
CA ALA A 62 0.38 -2.05 -2.97
C ALA A 62 0.32 -0.51 -2.84
N LEU A 63 0.32 0.01 -1.61
CA LEU A 63 0.37 1.46 -1.34
C LEU A 63 1.61 2.14 -1.94
N LYS A 64 2.81 1.57 -1.73
CA LYS A 64 4.07 2.05 -2.35
C LYS A 64 3.95 2.05 -3.88
N GLY A 65 3.34 1.02 -4.45
CA GLY A 65 3.08 0.89 -5.88
C GLY A 65 2.14 1.98 -6.40
N GLU A 66 1.03 2.25 -5.70
CA GLU A 66 0.11 3.34 -6.03
C GLU A 66 0.80 4.70 -5.98
N ILE A 67 1.57 4.95 -4.91
CA ILE A 67 2.34 6.19 -4.73
C ILE A 67 3.23 6.47 -5.93
N HIS A 68 3.93 5.42 -6.40
CA HIS A 68 4.76 5.50 -7.58
C HIS A 68 3.95 5.75 -8.86
N MET A 69 2.84 5.03 -9.06
CA MET A 69 1.95 5.21 -10.21
C MET A 69 1.43 6.65 -10.34
N PHE A 70 1.04 7.30 -9.24
CA PHE A 70 0.65 8.71 -9.25
C PHE A 70 1.83 9.64 -9.56
N ALA A 71 3.02 9.38 -9.01
CA ALA A 71 4.19 10.19 -9.30
C ALA A 71 4.52 10.17 -10.80
N GLU A 72 4.49 9.00 -11.44
CA GLU A 72 4.67 8.86 -12.89
C GLU A 72 3.59 9.63 -13.68
N ALA A 73 2.33 9.56 -13.24
CA ALA A 73 1.24 10.29 -13.89
C ALA A 73 1.41 11.81 -13.79
N PHE A 74 1.78 12.32 -12.61
CA PHE A 74 2.02 13.74 -12.42
C PHE A 74 3.23 14.25 -13.23
N ASP A 75 4.31 13.47 -13.28
CA ASP A 75 5.47 13.78 -14.12
C ASP A 75 5.10 13.80 -15.61
N ALA A 76 4.30 12.84 -16.07
CA ALA A 76 3.80 12.81 -17.44
C ALA A 76 2.92 14.03 -17.77
N ILE A 77 1.98 14.40 -16.88
CA ILE A 77 1.16 15.61 -17.01
C ILE A 77 2.05 16.85 -17.10
N LYS A 78 2.98 17.01 -16.17
CA LYS A 78 3.90 18.15 -16.13
C LYS A 78 4.75 18.25 -17.39
N SER A 79 5.23 17.12 -17.91
CA SER A 79 6.05 17.07 -19.13
C SER A 79 5.31 17.55 -20.38
N ARG A 80 3.98 17.39 -20.43
CA ARG A 80 3.15 17.92 -21.53
C ARG A 80 3.02 19.43 -21.49
N GLY A 81 3.17 20.05 -20.32
CA GLY A 81 3.27 21.51 -20.13
C GLY A 81 1.98 22.31 -20.35
N ALA A 82 0.93 21.69 -20.89
CA ALA A 82 -0.41 22.29 -20.99
C ALA A 82 -1.11 22.28 -19.61
N GLY A 83 -2.10 23.17 -19.45
CA GLY A 83 -3.05 23.06 -18.34
C GLY A 83 -3.89 21.79 -18.45
N LEU A 84 -4.38 21.30 -17.33
CA LEU A 84 -5.19 20.09 -17.25
C LEU A 84 -6.47 20.22 -18.11
N ARG A 85 -6.79 19.17 -18.87
CA ARG A 85 -8.11 19.02 -19.49
C ARG A 85 -9.14 18.58 -18.46
N GLU A 86 -10.42 18.82 -18.73
CA GLU A 86 -11.52 18.41 -17.85
C GLU A 86 -11.45 16.92 -17.46
N TRP A 87 -11.21 16.04 -18.44
CA TRP A 87 -11.11 14.61 -18.16
C TRP A 87 -9.88 14.25 -17.31
N GLU A 88 -8.77 15.00 -17.41
CA GLU A 88 -7.58 14.77 -16.60
C GLU A 88 -7.86 15.13 -15.14
N VAL A 89 -8.55 16.25 -14.89
CA VAL A 89 -9.01 16.62 -13.54
C VAL A 89 -9.87 15.52 -12.93
N LYS A 90 -10.90 15.07 -13.67
CA LYS A 90 -11.78 13.99 -13.23
C LYS A 90 -11.01 12.69 -12.98
N GLY A 91 -10.06 12.36 -13.86
CA GLY A 91 -9.21 11.18 -13.73
C GLY A 91 -8.36 11.21 -12.47
N ILE A 92 -7.70 12.35 -12.18
CA ILE A 92 -6.89 12.53 -10.95
C ILE A 92 -7.78 12.37 -9.72
N GLN A 93 -8.92 13.05 -9.68
CA GLN A 93 -9.86 13.00 -8.55
C GLN A 93 -10.40 11.60 -8.32
N THR A 94 -10.74 10.88 -9.39
CA THR A 94 -11.32 9.52 -9.30
C THR A 94 -10.28 8.51 -8.83
N ALA A 95 -9.08 8.54 -9.41
CA ALA A 95 -7.98 7.68 -8.99
C ALA A 95 -7.60 7.97 -7.53
N PHE A 96 -7.46 9.25 -7.18
CA PHE A 96 -7.00 9.64 -5.86
C PHE A 96 -8.01 9.27 -4.77
N ALA A 97 -9.32 9.39 -5.05
CA ALA A 97 -10.34 8.92 -4.11
C ALA A 97 -10.18 7.42 -3.78
N GLY A 98 -9.75 6.59 -4.73
CA GLY A 98 -9.41 5.19 -4.48
C GLY A 98 -8.18 5.03 -3.58
N HIS A 99 -7.07 5.71 -3.90
CA HIS A 99 -5.87 5.68 -3.06
C HIS A 99 -6.14 6.18 -1.63
N PHE A 100 -6.89 7.27 -1.50
CA PHE A 100 -7.25 7.88 -0.23
C PHE A 100 -8.09 6.93 0.64
N GLU A 101 -9.07 6.25 0.05
CA GLU A 101 -9.85 5.21 0.73
C GLU A 101 -8.95 4.05 1.21
N HIS A 102 -7.99 3.62 0.38
CA HIS A 102 -7.05 2.56 0.73
C HIS A 102 -6.17 2.94 1.93
N VAL A 103 -5.47 4.07 1.89
CA VAL A 103 -4.54 4.45 2.96
C VAL A 103 -5.24 4.74 4.29
N HIS A 104 -6.38 5.44 4.27
CA HIS A 104 -7.13 5.73 5.50
C HIS A 104 -7.69 4.45 6.12
N TRP A 105 -8.16 3.51 5.31
CA TRP A 105 -8.61 2.24 5.84
C TRP A 105 -7.47 1.39 6.40
N HIS A 106 -6.32 1.37 5.71
CA HIS A 106 -5.14 0.66 6.18
C HIS A 106 -4.67 1.15 7.55
N HIS A 107 -4.51 2.46 7.75
CA HIS A 107 -4.17 3.01 9.07
C HIS A 107 -5.28 2.78 10.10
N HIS A 108 -6.56 2.86 9.72
CA HIS A 108 -7.67 2.52 10.61
C HIS A 108 -7.58 1.06 11.11
N ASP A 109 -7.29 0.11 10.23
CA ASP A 109 -7.09 -1.29 10.61
C ASP A 109 -5.89 -1.47 11.54
N GLU A 110 -4.82 -0.71 11.31
CA GLU A 110 -3.65 -0.71 12.18
C GLU A 110 -4.01 -0.17 13.58
N ASP A 111 -4.56 1.03 13.65
CA ASP A 111 -4.81 1.75 14.90
C ASP A 111 -5.94 1.12 15.74
N ASP A 112 -7.00 0.63 15.09
CA ASP A 112 -8.18 0.13 15.79
C ASP A 112 -8.18 -1.40 15.96
N SER A 113 -7.39 -2.13 15.18
CA SER A 113 -7.35 -3.60 15.23
C SER A 113 -5.97 -4.18 15.56
N PHE A 114 -4.95 -3.93 14.73
CA PHE A 114 -3.64 -4.58 14.90
C PHE A 114 -2.87 -4.07 16.12
N VAL A 115 -2.72 -2.76 16.28
CA VAL A 115 -1.94 -2.15 17.36
C VAL A 115 -2.52 -2.50 18.73
N PRO A 116 -3.84 -2.39 18.99
CA PRO A 116 -4.44 -2.83 20.25
C PRO A 116 -4.20 -4.32 20.52
N PHE A 117 -4.30 -5.16 19.49
CA PHE A 117 -4.02 -6.60 19.60
C PHE A 117 -2.55 -6.86 19.95
N MET A 118 -1.60 -6.21 19.28
CA MET A 118 -0.17 -6.35 19.54
C MET A 118 0.23 -5.89 20.95
N LYS A 119 -0.35 -4.78 21.42
CA LYS A 119 -0.14 -4.23 22.77
C LYS A 119 -0.54 -5.20 23.90
N THR A 120 -1.26 -6.28 23.61
CA THR A 120 -1.56 -7.33 24.60
C THR A 120 -0.34 -8.16 24.99
N ARG A 121 0.71 -8.22 24.15
CA ARG A 121 1.91 -9.05 24.39
C ARG A 121 3.24 -8.32 24.19
N VAL A 122 3.21 -7.16 23.53
CA VAL A 122 4.40 -6.42 23.09
C VAL A 122 4.34 -4.98 23.60
N LYS A 123 5.50 -4.43 23.99
CA LYS A 123 5.69 -2.98 24.12
C LYS A 123 5.73 -2.40 22.71
N TYR A 124 4.60 -1.97 22.18
CA TYR A 124 4.55 -1.46 20.80
C TYR A 124 5.38 -0.16 20.67
N PRO A 125 6.17 0.02 19.59
CA PRO A 125 6.97 1.23 19.41
C PRO A 125 6.09 2.49 19.31
N GLU A 126 6.22 3.41 20.27
CA GLU A 126 5.40 4.64 20.33
C GLU A 126 5.50 5.50 19.06
N LYS A 127 6.66 5.46 18.39
CA LYS A 127 6.89 6.22 17.16
C LYS A 127 5.94 5.80 16.03
N LEU A 128 5.74 4.50 15.83
CA LEU A 128 4.94 4.00 14.71
C LEU A 128 3.49 4.51 14.80
N GLU A 129 2.88 4.44 15.99
CA GLU A 129 1.54 4.99 16.23
C GLU A 129 1.51 6.53 16.17
N ALA A 130 2.56 7.21 16.65
CA ALA A 130 2.59 8.67 16.66
C ALA A 130 2.78 9.30 15.27
N ASP A 131 3.31 8.56 14.29
CA ASP A 131 3.52 9.05 12.94
C ASP A 131 2.23 9.10 12.12
N HIS A 132 1.26 8.20 12.38
CA HIS A 132 -0.02 8.10 11.63
C HIS A 132 -0.76 9.44 11.51
N PRO A 133 -1.05 10.20 12.59
CA PRO A 133 -1.79 11.46 12.45
C PRO A 133 -1.06 12.49 11.58
N THR A 134 0.28 12.47 11.58
CA THR A 134 1.08 13.40 10.77
C THR A 134 1.02 13.01 9.30
N ILE A 135 1.11 11.70 9.00
CA ILE A 135 1.00 11.17 7.64
C ILE A 135 -0.41 11.43 7.08
N GLU A 136 -1.45 11.13 7.85
CA GLU A 136 -2.85 11.36 7.46
C GLU A 136 -3.13 12.83 7.19
N ALA A 137 -2.67 13.74 8.07
CA ALA A 137 -2.83 15.17 7.84
C ALA A 137 -2.14 15.62 6.54
N GLN A 138 -0.99 15.04 6.19
CA GLN A 138 -0.31 15.34 4.92
C GLN A 138 -1.07 14.75 3.71
N CYS A 139 -1.68 13.57 3.85
CA CYS A 139 -2.55 12.98 2.82
C CYS A 139 -3.82 13.83 2.61
N ASP A 140 -4.45 14.29 3.68
CA ASP A 140 -5.62 15.19 3.66
C ASP A 140 -5.31 16.52 2.98
N MET A 141 -4.11 17.08 3.19
CA MET A 141 -3.67 18.26 2.45
C MET A 141 -3.60 17.99 0.95
N VAL A 142 -3.05 16.84 0.53
CA VAL A 142 -3.02 16.45 -0.89
C VAL A 142 -4.43 16.25 -1.44
N LYS A 143 -5.31 15.61 -0.67
CA LYS A 143 -6.73 15.45 -1.02
C LYS A 143 -7.37 16.79 -1.31
N ALA A 144 -7.22 17.76 -0.41
CA ALA A 144 -7.80 19.09 -0.58
C ALA A 144 -7.28 19.80 -1.85
N MET A 145 -5.99 19.64 -2.18
CA MET A 145 -5.42 20.19 -3.41
C MET A 145 -6.01 19.53 -4.66
N ILE A 146 -6.17 18.20 -4.66
CA ILE A 146 -6.74 17.45 -5.78
C ILE A 146 -8.22 17.74 -5.99
N GLU A 147 -9.00 17.84 -4.90
CA GLU A 147 -10.42 18.20 -4.97
C GLU A 147 -10.66 19.63 -5.46
N ALA A 148 -9.68 20.52 -5.26
CA ALA A 148 -9.75 21.90 -5.72
C ALA A 148 -9.42 22.09 -7.22
N LEU A 149 -8.82 21.09 -7.87
CA LEU A 149 -8.41 21.15 -9.28
C LEU A 149 -9.57 21.48 -10.23
N LYS A 150 -9.27 22.27 -11.26
CA LYS A 150 -10.15 22.65 -12.36
C LYS A 150 -9.43 22.56 -13.70
N GLU A 151 -10.19 22.58 -14.79
CA GLU A 151 -9.63 22.66 -16.14
C GLU A 151 -8.72 23.91 -16.25
N GLY A 152 -7.56 23.73 -16.87
CA GLY A 152 -6.54 24.75 -17.03
C GLY A 152 -5.50 24.82 -15.89
N ASP A 153 -5.79 24.20 -14.73
CA ASP A 153 -4.84 24.15 -13.61
C ASP A 153 -3.59 23.31 -13.93
N LYS A 154 -2.61 23.36 -13.03
CA LYS A 154 -1.37 22.59 -13.11
C LYS A 154 -1.18 21.74 -11.85
N VAL A 155 -0.41 20.67 -11.99
CA VAL A 155 -0.12 19.73 -10.89
C VAL A 155 1.14 20.07 -10.10
N ASP A 156 1.80 21.20 -10.37
CA ASP A 156 3.10 21.53 -9.75
C ASP A 156 3.08 21.54 -8.21
N GLU A 157 2.07 22.14 -7.59
CA GLU A 157 1.93 22.18 -6.13
C GLU A 157 1.55 20.81 -5.55
N ILE A 158 0.72 20.04 -6.29
CA ILE A 158 0.35 18.67 -5.92
C ILE A 158 1.59 17.77 -5.93
N ILE A 159 2.48 17.90 -6.91
CA ILE A 159 3.73 17.13 -6.96
C ILE A 159 4.57 17.37 -5.69
N VAL A 160 4.66 18.61 -5.23
CA VAL A 160 5.40 18.95 -4.00
C VAL A 160 4.74 18.30 -2.78
N GLY A 161 3.42 18.42 -2.64
CA GLY A 161 2.68 17.79 -1.55
C GLY A 161 2.73 16.26 -1.58
N TRP A 162 2.61 15.67 -2.76
CA TRP A 162 2.67 14.23 -3.00
C TRP A 162 4.05 13.67 -2.66
N LYS A 163 5.11 14.36 -3.06
CA LYS A 163 6.46 13.97 -2.68
C LYS A 163 6.62 13.99 -1.16
N LYS A 164 6.15 15.05 -0.49
CA LYS A 164 6.22 15.14 0.98
C LYS A 164 5.45 14.01 1.66
N TYR A 165 4.25 13.69 1.18
CA TYR A 165 3.48 12.54 1.65
C TYR A 165 4.25 11.21 1.45
N SER A 166 4.77 10.97 0.24
CA SER A 166 5.56 9.78 -0.09
C SER A 166 6.82 9.63 0.77
N ASP A 167 7.55 10.73 1.00
CA ASP A 167 8.75 10.79 1.84
C ASP A 167 8.45 10.49 3.33
N MET A 168 7.17 10.54 3.75
CA MET A 168 6.74 10.20 5.11
C MET A 168 6.22 8.77 5.19
N ILE A 169 5.25 8.40 4.34
CA ILE A 169 4.56 7.12 4.45
C ILE A 169 5.41 5.93 3.99
N CYS A 170 6.26 6.09 2.96
CA CYS A 170 7.07 4.96 2.48
C CYS A 170 8.08 4.49 3.53
N PRO A 171 8.88 5.38 4.16
CA PRO A 171 9.78 4.98 5.24
C PRO A 171 9.05 4.47 6.49
N HIS A 172 7.87 5.01 6.80
CA HIS A 172 7.03 4.52 7.90
C HIS A 172 6.65 3.06 7.69
N MET A 173 6.09 2.72 6.52
CA MET A 173 5.78 1.34 6.14
C MET A 173 7.02 0.43 6.15
N ASP A 174 8.19 0.90 5.72
CA ASP A 174 9.44 0.14 5.83
C ASP A 174 9.81 -0.15 7.30
N GLU A 175 9.62 0.82 8.20
CA GLU A 175 9.90 0.67 9.64
C GLU A 175 8.94 -0.32 10.31
N GLU A 176 7.65 -0.30 9.94
CA GLU A 176 6.65 -1.26 10.39
C GLU A 176 7.00 -2.69 9.97
N GLU A 177 7.36 -2.89 8.70
CA GLU A 177 7.79 -4.20 8.18
C GLU A 177 9.05 -4.71 8.90
N MET A 178 9.99 -3.80 9.20
CA MET A 178 11.25 -4.13 9.88
C MET A 178 11.13 -4.27 11.40
N THR A 179 10.01 -3.82 12.00
CA THR A 179 9.83 -3.75 13.45
C THR A 179 8.53 -4.39 13.89
N ALA A 180 7.38 -3.77 13.60
CA ALA A 180 6.07 -4.23 14.06
C ALA A 180 5.77 -5.64 13.55
N LEU A 181 6.01 -5.93 12.27
CA LEU A 181 5.80 -7.27 11.72
C LEU A 181 6.70 -8.32 12.39
N LEU A 182 7.96 -8.01 12.64
CA LEU A 182 8.87 -8.94 13.34
C LEU A 182 8.42 -9.19 14.78
N LEU A 183 7.90 -8.18 15.47
CA LEU A 183 7.31 -8.33 16.80
C LEU A 183 6.03 -9.15 16.75
N LEU A 184 5.14 -8.89 15.80
CA LEU A 184 3.92 -9.65 15.60
C LEU A 184 4.25 -11.14 15.44
N ARG A 185 5.20 -11.46 14.58
CA ARG A 185 5.57 -12.86 14.33
C ARG A 185 6.28 -13.52 15.50
N ALA A 186 7.10 -12.77 16.24
CA ALA A 186 7.80 -13.28 17.41
C ALA A 186 6.84 -13.64 18.56
N TYR A 187 5.77 -12.87 18.76
CA TYR A 187 4.89 -12.98 19.94
C TYR A 187 3.50 -13.59 19.67
N PHE A 188 3.11 -13.76 18.41
CA PHE A 188 1.81 -14.28 18.02
C PHE A 188 1.94 -15.41 17.00
N LYS A 189 1.04 -16.40 17.11
CA LYS A 189 0.88 -17.43 16.08
C LYS A 189 -0.08 -16.90 15.01
N PRO A 190 0.00 -17.41 13.77
CA PRO A 190 -1.00 -17.06 12.73
C PRO A 190 -2.45 -17.29 13.20
N ALA A 191 -2.70 -18.35 13.98
CA ALA A 191 -4.02 -18.64 14.54
C ALA A 191 -4.53 -17.58 15.52
N ASP A 192 -3.64 -16.86 16.21
CA ASP A 192 -4.03 -15.76 17.12
C ASP A 192 -4.54 -14.55 16.31
N LEU A 193 -3.97 -14.30 15.13
CA LEU A 193 -4.33 -13.16 14.26
C LEU A 193 -5.61 -13.39 13.45
N LYS A 194 -6.00 -14.65 13.25
CA LYS A 194 -7.11 -15.00 12.35
C LYS A 194 -8.38 -14.15 12.56
N PRO A 195 -8.87 -13.91 13.78
CA PRO A 195 -10.05 -13.06 13.99
C PRO A 195 -9.86 -11.60 13.54
N VAL A 196 -8.65 -11.05 13.70
CA VAL A 196 -8.30 -9.69 13.25
C VAL A 196 -8.32 -9.63 11.73
N ILE A 197 -7.67 -10.60 11.06
CA ILE A 197 -7.66 -10.68 9.60
C ILE A 197 -9.07 -10.91 9.04
N GLU A 198 -9.89 -11.76 9.66
CA GLU A 198 -11.28 -11.99 9.24
C GLU A 198 -12.12 -10.71 9.35
N TYR A 199 -11.92 -9.90 10.40
CA TYR A 199 -12.57 -8.60 10.54
C TYR A 199 -12.16 -7.64 9.41
N ILE A 200 -10.86 -7.50 9.16
CA ILE A 200 -10.31 -6.63 8.11
C ILE A 200 -10.85 -7.02 6.73
N MET A 201 -10.79 -8.30 6.38
CA MET A 201 -11.27 -8.80 5.09
C MET A 201 -12.78 -8.60 4.88
N GLN A 202 -13.57 -8.60 5.95
CA GLN A 202 -15.02 -8.41 5.91
C GLN A 202 -15.43 -6.94 5.81
N ASN A 203 -14.68 -6.03 6.42
CA ASN A 203 -15.06 -4.63 6.55
C ASN A 203 -14.25 -3.69 5.63
N GLY A 204 -13.08 -4.12 5.19
CA GLY A 204 -12.19 -3.33 4.36
C GLY A 204 -12.69 -3.09 2.94
N PRO A 205 -12.28 -1.96 2.34
CA PRO A 205 -12.71 -1.55 1.02
C PRO A 205 -12.22 -2.54 -0.03
N ASN A 206 -13.02 -2.75 -1.05
CA ASN A 206 -12.66 -3.62 -2.16
C ASN A 206 -11.36 -3.16 -2.86
N ILE A 207 -11.11 -1.85 -2.87
CA ILE A 207 -9.92 -1.23 -3.46
C ILE A 207 -8.62 -1.80 -2.88
N GLU A 208 -8.53 -1.96 -1.56
CA GLU A 208 -7.31 -2.42 -0.90
C GLU A 208 -6.91 -3.82 -1.38
N THR A 209 -7.82 -4.79 -1.28
CA THR A 209 -7.56 -6.14 -1.77
C THR A 209 -7.32 -6.15 -3.28
N GLY A 210 -8.06 -5.33 -4.04
CA GLY A 210 -7.87 -5.18 -5.48
C GLY A 210 -6.48 -4.68 -5.85
N SER A 211 -5.97 -3.71 -5.10
CA SER A 211 -4.62 -3.16 -5.24
C SER A 211 -3.55 -4.19 -4.90
N CYS A 212 -3.71 -4.91 -3.79
CA CYS A 212 -2.84 -6.03 -3.41
C CYS A 212 -2.73 -7.06 -4.54
N ILE A 213 -3.85 -7.49 -5.12
CA ILE A 213 -3.86 -8.44 -6.24
C ILE A 213 -3.15 -7.86 -7.47
N TYR A 214 -3.35 -6.58 -7.76
CA TYR A 214 -2.73 -5.91 -8.90
C TYR A 214 -1.19 -5.89 -8.77
N PHE A 215 -0.67 -5.43 -7.63
CA PHE A 215 0.77 -5.31 -7.37
C PHE A 215 1.46 -6.60 -6.93
N MET A 216 0.70 -7.65 -6.62
CA MET A 216 1.24 -9.01 -6.50
C MET A 216 1.28 -9.72 -7.86
N GLY A 217 0.33 -9.39 -8.74
CA GLY A 217 0.06 -10.12 -9.97
C GLY A 217 -0.94 -11.25 -9.74
N VAL A 218 -1.91 -11.36 -10.67
CA VAL A 218 -3.05 -12.29 -10.56
C VAL A 218 -2.62 -13.74 -10.37
N GLU A 219 -1.60 -14.19 -11.11
CA GLU A 219 -1.16 -15.58 -11.05
C GLU A 219 -0.42 -15.89 -9.75
N ASP A 220 0.43 -14.99 -9.27
CA ASP A 220 1.14 -15.17 -8.01
C ASP A 220 0.17 -15.09 -6.81
N PHE A 221 -0.83 -14.20 -6.87
CA PHE A 221 -1.89 -14.16 -5.86
C PHE A 221 -2.68 -15.48 -5.79
N ARG A 222 -3.12 -16.01 -6.94
CA ARG A 222 -3.91 -17.25 -6.99
C ARG A 222 -3.10 -18.49 -6.63
N ARG A 223 -1.85 -18.56 -7.10
CA ARG A 223 -0.97 -19.73 -6.93
C ARG A 223 -0.35 -19.77 -5.54
N ASP A 224 0.16 -18.64 -5.06
CA ASP A 224 0.99 -18.58 -3.87
C ASP A 224 0.21 -18.04 -2.68
N PHE A 225 -0.35 -16.83 -2.77
CA PHE A 225 -1.02 -16.18 -1.63
C PHE A 225 -2.28 -16.92 -1.18
N MET A 226 -3.22 -17.21 -2.09
CA MET A 226 -4.43 -17.95 -1.73
C MET A 226 -4.12 -19.33 -1.14
N LYS A 227 -3.08 -20.00 -1.65
CA LYS A 227 -2.65 -21.30 -1.12
C LYS A 227 -2.02 -21.16 0.26
N GLN A 228 -1.19 -20.13 0.47
CA GLN A 228 -0.54 -19.81 1.74
C GLN A 228 -1.59 -19.56 2.84
N GLU A 229 -2.59 -18.75 2.53
CA GLU A 229 -3.66 -18.37 3.47
C GLU A 229 -4.81 -19.38 3.55
N GLY A 230 -4.69 -20.52 2.86
CA GLY A 230 -5.72 -21.57 2.86
C GLY A 230 -7.06 -21.14 2.26
N ILE A 231 -7.05 -20.13 1.38
CA ILE A 231 -8.25 -19.56 0.76
C ILE A 231 -8.71 -20.47 -0.40
N PRO A 232 -9.96 -20.97 -0.39
CA PRO A 232 -10.46 -21.83 -1.46
C PRO A 232 -10.45 -21.13 -2.82
N PHE A 233 -10.04 -21.85 -3.86
CA PHE A 233 -9.92 -21.29 -5.21
C PHE A 233 -11.22 -20.66 -5.75
N PHE A 234 -12.40 -21.16 -5.37
CA PHE A 234 -13.67 -20.58 -5.83
C PHE A 234 -13.89 -19.14 -5.34
N VAL A 235 -13.26 -18.72 -4.23
CA VAL A 235 -13.31 -17.35 -3.70
C VAL A 235 -12.80 -16.34 -4.73
N TRP A 236 -11.83 -16.73 -5.56
CA TRP A 236 -11.36 -15.93 -6.69
C TRP A 236 -12.51 -15.48 -7.58
N HIS A 237 -13.43 -16.39 -7.89
CA HIS A 237 -14.52 -16.16 -8.83
C HIS A 237 -15.73 -15.45 -8.23
N ILE A 238 -15.87 -15.43 -6.90
CA ILE A 238 -17.03 -14.79 -6.24
C ILE A 238 -16.69 -13.45 -5.59
N ASP A 239 -15.40 -13.17 -5.33
CA ASP A 239 -14.98 -11.97 -4.60
C ASP A 239 -13.75 -11.30 -5.26
N PHE A 240 -12.57 -11.92 -5.18
CA PHE A 240 -11.31 -11.26 -5.51
C PHE A 240 -11.21 -10.71 -6.95
N GLN A 241 -11.78 -11.40 -7.94
CA GLN A 241 -11.79 -10.86 -9.30
C GLN A 241 -12.58 -9.54 -9.43
N PHE A 242 -13.61 -9.34 -8.59
CA PHE A 242 -14.43 -8.13 -8.58
C PHE A 242 -13.70 -7.00 -7.86
N ARG A 243 -13.05 -7.29 -6.73
CA ARG A 243 -12.18 -6.33 -6.03
C ARG A 243 -11.04 -5.82 -6.93
N LEU A 244 -10.36 -6.73 -7.64
CA LEU A 244 -9.35 -6.35 -8.63
C LEU A 244 -9.94 -5.49 -9.75
N ARG A 245 -11.13 -5.83 -10.25
CA ARG A 245 -11.80 -5.02 -11.29
C ARG A 245 -12.10 -3.62 -10.79
N GLU A 246 -12.61 -3.50 -9.56
CA GLU A 246 -12.91 -2.21 -8.95
C GLU A 246 -11.65 -1.33 -8.86
N PHE A 247 -10.53 -1.88 -8.37
CA PHE A 247 -9.25 -1.16 -8.36
C PHE A 247 -8.79 -0.75 -9.75
N LYS A 248 -8.93 -1.64 -10.74
CA LYS A 248 -8.57 -1.32 -12.13
C LYS A 248 -9.41 -0.20 -12.72
N GLU A 249 -10.72 -0.21 -12.50
CA GLU A 249 -11.62 0.81 -13.04
C GLU A 249 -11.47 2.15 -12.32
N ARG A 250 -11.35 2.16 -10.99
CA ARG A 250 -11.28 3.40 -10.20
C ARG A 250 -9.90 4.04 -10.19
N VAL A 251 -8.82 3.25 -10.27
CA VAL A 251 -7.44 3.74 -10.13
C VAL A 251 -6.63 3.52 -11.41
N VAL A 252 -6.36 2.26 -11.77
CA VAL A 252 -5.39 1.94 -12.83
C VAL A 252 -5.75 2.58 -14.17
N LYS A 253 -7.00 2.46 -14.60
CA LYS A 253 -7.51 3.01 -15.87
C LYS A 253 -7.26 4.52 -15.96
N HIS A 254 -7.56 5.24 -14.88
CA HIS A 254 -7.40 6.69 -14.85
C HIS A 254 -5.92 7.09 -14.81
N ILE A 255 -5.09 6.42 -14.02
CA ILE A 255 -3.65 6.68 -13.99
C ILE A 255 -2.99 6.42 -15.34
N GLU A 256 -3.29 5.30 -15.99
CA GLU A 256 -2.70 4.98 -17.29
C GLU A 256 -3.13 6.00 -18.37
N ALA A 257 -4.39 6.44 -18.37
CA ALA A 257 -4.84 7.52 -19.23
C ALA A 257 -4.08 8.84 -18.97
N LEU A 258 -3.86 9.21 -17.71
CA LEU A 258 -3.10 10.41 -17.34
C LEU A 258 -1.63 10.32 -17.80
N LYS A 259 -1.03 9.13 -17.72
CA LYS A 259 0.34 8.87 -18.19
C LYS A 259 0.46 9.02 -19.70
N THR A 260 -0.46 8.45 -20.47
CA THR A 260 -0.43 8.55 -21.95
C THR A 260 -0.90 9.91 -22.46
N GLY A 261 -1.72 10.62 -21.70
CA GLY A 261 -2.40 11.84 -22.15
C GLY A 261 -3.56 11.56 -23.10
N GLU A 262 -4.05 10.33 -23.15
CA GLU A 262 -5.21 9.92 -23.94
C GLU A 262 -6.42 9.71 -23.02
N GLU A 263 -7.55 10.32 -23.37
CA GLU A 263 -8.78 10.16 -22.60
C GLU A 263 -9.21 8.68 -22.60
N PRO A 264 -9.55 8.09 -21.45
CA PRO A 264 -9.92 6.69 -21.40
C PRO A 264 -11.20 6.49 -22.20
N THR A 265 -11.16 5.63 -23.23
CA THR A 265 -12.36 5.29 -23.98
C THR A 265 -13.38 4.65 -23.04
N GLU A 266 -14.64 5.09 -23.13
CA GLU A 266 -15.71 4.36 -22.47
C GLU A 266 -15.70 2.93 -23.00
N ALA A 267 -15.70 1.94 -22.10
CA ALA A 267 -15.92 0.58 -22.53
C ALA A 267 -17.28 0.54 -23.24
N PRO A 268 -17.41 -0.12 -24.40
CA PRO A 268 -18.71 -0.27 -25.03
C PRO A 268 -19.67 -0.88 -24.01
N SER A 269 -20.76 -0.16 -23.74
CA SER A 269 -21.83 -0.55 -22.82
C SER A 269 -22.42 -1.91 -23.15
#